data_AF-A0A851LEJ7-F1
#
_entry.id   AF-A0A851LEJ7-F1
#
_cell.length_a   1.000
_cell.length_b   1.000
_cell.length_c   1.000
_cell.angle_alpha   90.00
_cell.angle_beta   90.00
_cell.angle_gamma   90.00
#
_symmetry.space_group_name_H-M   'P 1'
#
loop_
_entity.id
_entity.type
_entity.pdbx_description
1 polymer ?
#
loop_
_entity_poly.entity_id
_entity_poly.type
_entity_poly.pdbx_seq_one_letter_code
_entity_poly.pdbx_strand_id
1 'polypeptide(L)'
;QAKEALQKGEVPVGCLVVYNGEIIGRGGNEVNETKNATRHAEMVAIDQVLDWCKQHNRDHTEVFAHSVLYVTVEPCIMCAAAVRLMSILSCLFLLGNRMSKCCGSVLSISSDDMVDTGEPFE
;
A
#
# COMPACT_ATOMS: atom_id res chain seq x y z
N GLN A 1 5.97 10.78 -6.52
CA GLN A 1 6.04 9.88 -5.36
C GLN A 1 7.45 9.85 -4.76
N ALA A 2 8.28 8.81 -4.96
CA ALA A 2 9.55 8.66 -4.22
C ALA A 2 10.58 9.81 -4.41
N LYS A 3 10.71 10.36 -5.62
CA LYS A 3 11.59 11.52 -5.88
C LYS A 3 11.07 12.80 -5.20
N GLU A 4 9.76 12.97 -5.10
CA GLU A 4 9.13 14.13 -4.44
C GLU A 4 9.28 14.02 -2.92
N ALA A 5 9.10 12.83 -2.35
CA ALA A 5 9.37 12.57 -0.93
C ALA A 5 10.84 12.92 -0.58
N LEU A 6 11.79 12.48 -1.40
CA LEU A 6 13.20 12.83 -1.22
C LEU A 6 13.44 14.35 -1.23
N GLN A 7 12.80 15.07 -2.15
CA GLN A 7 12.91 16.54 -2.24
C GLN A 7 12.33 17.24 -1.00
N LYS A 8 11.32 16.64 -0.36
CA LYS A 8 10.73 17.12 0.90
C LYS A 8 11.53 16.74 2.15
N GLY A 9 12.63 16.00 2.01
CA GLY A 9 13.41 15.48 3.15
C GLY A 9 12.74 14.30 3.86
N GLU A 10 11.80 13.63 3.19
CA GLU A 10 11.14 12.41 3.65
C GLU A 10 11.90 11.15 3.19
N VAL A 11 11.59 10.01 3.80
CA VAL A 11 12.08 8.72 3.33
C VAL A 11 11.57 8.51 1.90
N PRO A 12 12.43 8.14 0.92
CA PRO A 12 12.07 8.07 -0.50
C PRO A 12 11.25 6.82 -0.83
N VAL A 13 10.09 6.66 -0.19
CA VAL A 13 9.12 5.61 -0.46
C VAL A 13 7.94 6.22 -1.19
N GLY A 14 7.57 5.58 -2.31
CA GLY A 14 6.41 5.92 -3.10
C GLY A 14 5.50 4.72 -3.27
N CYS A 15 4.21 4.97 -3.30
CA CYS A 15 3.17 3.97 -3.43
C CYS A 15 2.07 4.42 -4.40
N LEU A 16 1.51 3.48 -5.16
CA LEU A 16 0.39 3.67 -6.07
C LEU A 16 -0.61 2.54 -5.89
N VAL A 17 -1.90 2.86 -5.90
CA VAL A 17 -2.99 1.87 -5.94
C VAL A 17 -3.66 1.96 -7.30
N VAL A 18 -3.76 0.83 -7.98
CA VAL A 18 -4.40 0.72 -9.30
C VAL A 18 -5.62 -0.18 -9.21
N TYR A 19 -6.77 0.30 -9.67
CA TYR A 19 -8.02 -0.45 -9.76
C TYR A 19 -8.55 -0.35 -11.19
N ASN A 20 -8.83 -1.49 -11.83
CA ASN A 20 -9.31 -1.55 -13.23
C ASN A 20 -8.46 -0.74 -14.24
N GLY A 21 -7.15 -0.67 -14.03
CA GLY A 21 -6.23 0.08 -14.89
C GLY A 21 -6.17 1.58 -14.62
N GLU A 22 -6.93 2.09 -13.64
CA GLU A 22 -6.92 3.48 -13.20
C GLU A 22 -6.15 3.62 -11.89
N ILE A 23 -5.35 4.70 -11.77
CA ILE A 23 -4.65 5.02 -10.51
C ILE A 23 -5.63 5.72 -9.59
N ILE A 24 -6.11 5.01 -8.57
CA ILE A 24 -7.09 5.51 -7.59
C ILE A 24 -6.45 6.01 -6.28
N GLY A 25 -5.16 5.71 -6.05
CA GLY A 25 -4.43 6.13 -4.86
C GLY A 25 -2.95 6.39 -5.13
N ARG A 26 -2.40 7.39 -4.44
CA ARG A 26 -1.07 7.95 -4.68
C ARG A 26 -0.42 8.37 -3.36
N GLY A 27 0.47 7.56 -2.80
CA GLY A 27 1.07 7.83 -1.50
C GLY A 27 2.57 8.08 -1.53
N GLY A 28 3.00 9.10 -0.78
CA GLY A 28 4.39 9.32 -0.39
C GLY A 28 4.53 9.24 1.13
N ASN A 29 5.75 9.07 1.63
CA ASN A 29 5.98 9.16 3.07
C ASN A 29 5.76 10.60 3.54
N GLU A 30 4.93 10.79 4.56
CA GLU A 30 4.55 12.12 5.10
C GLU A 30 4.82 12.21 6.61
N VAL A 31 5.76 11.41 7.13
CA VAL A 31 6.02 11.25 8.56
C VAL A 31 6.54 12.54 9.19
N ASN A 32 7.47 13.23 8.53
CA ASN A 32 8.02 14.49 9.03
C ASN A 32 7.03 15.64 8.83
N GLU A 33 6.35 15.68 7.67
CA GLU A 33 5.36 16.70 7.33
C GLU A 33 4.18 16.71 8.32
N THR A 34 3.61 15.53 8.60
CA THR A 34 2.46 15.38 9.51
C THR A 34 2.84 15.20 10.97
N LYS A 35 4.14 15.03 11.27
CA LYS A 35 4.66 14.61 12.59
C LYS A 35 3.99 13.35 13.13
N ASN A 36 3.60 12.46 12.23
CA ASN A 36 2.94 11.20 12.57
C ASN A 36 3.72 10.02 11.98
N ALA A 37 4.26 9.19 12.85
CA ALA A 37 5.04 8.01 12.47
C ALA A 37 4.25 6.97 11.66
N THR A 38 2.91 6.99 11.67
CA THR A 38 2.10 6.02 10.92
C THR A 38 1.83 6.44 9.47
N ARG A 39 2.18 7.67 9.08
CA ARG A 39 1.91 8.24 7.74
C ARG A 39 2.92 7.77 6.69
N HIS A 40 3.03 6.44 6.57
CA HIS A 40 3.79 5.78 5.51
C HIS A 40 3.07 5.90 4.16
N ALA A 41 3.81 5.74 3.07
CA ALA A 41 3.29 5.87 1.71
C ALA A 41 2.06 4.98 1.45
N GLU A 42 2.06 3.76 1.95
CA GLU A 42 0.95 2.81 1.82
C GLU A 42 -0.31 3.30 2.55
N MET A 43 -0.14 3.84 3.75
CA MET A 43 -1.25 4.37 4.55
C MET A 43 -1.87 5.60 3.89
N VAL A 44 -1.03 6.49 3.35
CA VAL A 44 -1.48 7.67 2.59
C VAL A 44 -2.22 7.25 1.32
N ALA A 45 -1.74 6.21 0.63
CA ALA A 45 -2.40 5.69 -0.56
C ALA A 45 -3.77 5.06 -0.25
N ILE A 46 -3.88 4.30 0.85
CA ILE A 46 -5.14 3.71 1.33
C ILE A 46 -6.18 4.80 1.63
N ASP A 47 -5.79 5.87 2.32
CA ASP A 47 -6.70 6.98 2.61
C ASP A 47 -7.25 7.64 1.34
N GLN A 48 -6.40 7.82 0.32
CA GLN A 48 -6.84 8.35 -0.97
C GLN A 48 -7.81 7.41 -1.70
N VAL A 49 -7.61 6.10 -1.60
CA VAL A 49 -8.55 5.12 -2.15
C VAL A 49 -9.91 5.21 -1.44
N LEU A 50 -9.91 5.33 -0.11
CA LEU A 50 -11.15 5.50 0.66
C LEU A 50 -11.89 6.77 0.24
N ASP A 51 -11.18 7.88 0.04
CA ASP A 51 -11.77 9.12 -0.43
C ASP A 51 -12.28 9.02 -1.87
N TRP A 52 -11.56 8.33 -2.76
CA TRP A 52 -12.03 8.02 -4.12
C TRP A 52 -13.31 7.19 -4.09
N CYS A 53 -13.40 6.17 -3.21
CA CYS A 53 -14.59 5.35 -3.04
C CYS A 53 -15.79 6.18 -2.58
N LYS A 54 -15.60 7.09 -1.61
CA LYS A 54 -16.64 8.01 -1.16
C LYS A 54 -17.14 8.92 -2.29
N GLN A 55 -16.21 9.47 -3.09
CA GLN A 55 -16.55 10.36 -4.20
C GLN A 55 -17.32 9.65 -5.33
N HIS A 56 -16.99 8.38 -5.59
CA HIS A 56 -17.62 7.57 -6.63
C HIS A 56 -18.78 6.71 -6.11
N ASN A 57 -19.11 6.84 -4.83
CA ASN A 57 -20.16 6.08 -4.14
C ASN A 57 -20.02 4.55 -4.34
N ARG A 58 -18.78 4.06 -4.26
CA ARG A 58 -18.38 2.65 -4.38
C ARG A 58 -18.10 2.04 -3.01
N ASP A 59 -18.32 0.73 -2.87
CA ASP A 59 -17.89 -0.01 -1.69
C ASP A 59 -16.36 -0.15 -1.70
N HIS A 60 -15.72 0.32 -0.64
CA HIS A 60 -14.27 0.23 -0.49
C HIS A 60 -13.79 -1.23 -0.49
N THR A 61 -14.60 -2.15 0.04
CA THR A 61 -14.24 -3.58 0.17
C THR A 61 -14.08 -4.21 -1.20
N GLU A 62 -15.02 -3.93 -2.11
CA GLU A 62 -14.97 -4.39 -3.50
C GLU A 62 -13.79 -3.76 -4.25
N VAL A 63 -13.53 -2.47 -4.02
CA VAL A 63 -12.44 -1.76 -4.70
C VAL A 63 -11.09 -2.32 -4.26
N PHE A 64 -10.83 -2.46 -2.96
CA PHE A 64 -9.57 -3.02 -2.47
C PHE A 64 -9.35 -4.46 -2.94
N ALA A 65 -10.40 -5.30 -2.96
CA ALA A 65 -10.34 -6.69 -3.44
C ALA A 65 -9.92 -6.84 -4.91
N HIS A 66 -10.01 -5.78 -5.72
CA HIS A 66 -9.55 -5.77 -7.12
C HIS A 66 -8.46 -4.71 -7.38
N SER A 67 -7.84 -4.22 -6.31
CA SER A 67 -6.78 -3.22 -6.37
C SER A 67 -5.41 -3.88 -6.31
N VAL A 68 -4.47 -3.35 -7.10
CA VAL A 68 -3.05 -3.72 -7.03
C VAL A 68 -2.26 -2.58 -6.42
N LEU A 69 -1.49 -2.88 -5.37
CA LEU A 69 -0.58 -1.96 -4.71
C LEU A 69 0.81 -2.05 -5.34
N TYR A 70 1.35 -0.92 -5.78
CA TYR A 70 2.72 -0.81 -6.28
C TYR A 70 3.52 0.08 -5.35
N VAL A 71 4.56 -0.46 -4.73
CA VAL A 71 5.40 0.25 -3.77
C VAL A 71 6.87 0.21 -4.20
N THR A 72 7.64 1.24 -3.88
CA THR A 72 9.06 1.30 -4.28
C THR A 72 9.97 0.47 -3.39
N VAL A 73 9.57 0.19 -2.16
CA VAL A 73 10.31 -0.57 -1.14
C VAL A 73 9.36 -1.56 -0.51
N GLU A 74 9.86 -2.69 -0.01
CA GLU A 74 9.03 -3.66 0.71
C GLU A 74 8.31 -3.00 1.90
N PRO A 75 6.99 -3.23 2.06
CA PRO A 75 6.21 -2.63 3.15
C PRO A 75 6.70 -3.16 4.49
N CYS A 76 6.68 -2.28 5.50
CA CYS A 76 6.96 -2.71 6.87
C CYS A 76 5.81 -3.57 7.42
N ILE A 77 6.03 -4.23 8.57
CA ILE A 77 5.04 -5.11 9.21
C ILE A 77 3.68 -4.42 9.41
N MET A 78 3.70 -3.14 9.82
CA MET A 78 2.48 -2.33 9.99
C MET A 78 1.70 -2.20 8.67
N CYS A 79 2.39 -1.80 7.60
CA CYS A 79 1.76 -1.60 6.29
C CYS A 79 1.31 -2.93 5.69
N ALA A 80 2.10 -3.99 5.82
CA ALA A 80 1.74 -5.32 5.35
C ALA A 80 0.49 -5.87 6.06
N ALA A 81 0.38 -5.68 7.38
CA ALA A 81 -0.82 -6.03 8.14
C ALA A 81 -2.04 -5.22 7.70
N ALA A 82 -1.88 -3.90 7.46
CA ALA A 82 -2.96 -3.04 6.98
C ALA A 82 -3.47 -3.46 5.59
N VAL A 83 -2.55 -3.77 4.66
CA VAL A 83 -2.87 -4.25 3.31
C VAL A 83 -3.66 -5.56 3.36
N ARG A 84 -3.28 -6.48 4.26
CA ARG A 84 -4.01 -7.73 4.50
C ARG A 84 -5.41 -7.49 5.07
N LEU A 85 -5.54 -6.63 6.09
CA LEU A 85 -6.84 -6.29 6.68
C LEU A 85 -7.78 -5.64 5.67
N MET A 86 -7.25 -4.84 4.75
CA MET A 86 -8.02 -4.23 3.66
C MET A 86 -8.33 -5.19 2.52
N SER A 87 -7.84 -6.43 2.57
CA SER A 87 -8.03 -7.45 1.52
C SER A 87 -7.58 -6.98 0.12
N ILE A 88 -6.42 -6.30 0.05
CA ILE A 88 -5.86 -5.86 -1.23
C ILE A 88 -5.36 -7.05 -2.02
N LEU A 89 -5.77 -7.15 -3.30
CA LEU A 89 -5.55 -8.33 -4.16
C LEU A 89 -4.09 -8.75 -4.30
N SER A 90 -3.19 -7.79 -4.51
CA SER A 90 -1.78 -8.05 -4.73
C SER A 90 -0.95 -6.82 -4.37
N CYS A 91 0.24 -7.06 -3.81
CA CYS A 91 1.22 -6.01 -3.50
C CYS A 91 2.57 -6.32 -4.15
N LEU A 92 3.00 -5.43 -5.04
CA LEU A 92 4.25 -5.52 -5.80
C LEU A 92 5.21 -4.44 -5.34
N PHE A 93 6.46 -4.82 -5.09
CA PHE A 93 7.53 -3.88 -4.80
C PHE A 93 8.71 -3.99 -5.73
N LEU A 94 9.47 -2.89 -5.85
CA LEU A 94 10.69 -2.84 -6.65
C LEU A 94 11.90 -3.26 -5.83
N LEU A 95 12.63 -4.27 -6.32
CA LEU A 95 13.91 -4.73 -5.76
C LEU A 95 14.96 -4.66 -6.89
N GLY A 96 15.66 -3.52 -6.98
CA GLY A 96 16.51 -3.22 -8.14
C GLY A 96 15.69 -2.96 -9.42
N ASN A 97 16.02 -3.64 -10.53
CA ASN A 97 15.30 -3.56 -11.82
C ASN A 97 14.21 -4.64 -11.98
N ARG A 98 13.79 -5.30 -10.90
CA ARG A 98 12.78 -6.37 -10.93
C ARG A 98 11.64 -6.03 -9.97
N MET A 99 10.43 -6.40 -10.38
CA MET A 99 9.29 -6.42 -9.47
C MET A 99 9.27 -7.74 -8.72
N SER A 100 9.14 -7.64 -7.41
CA SER A 100 9.04 -8.75 -6.48
C SER A 100 7.75 -8.62 -5.68
N LYS A 101 7.20 -9.74 -5.24
CA LYS A 101 6.02 -9.77 -4.37
C LYS A 101 6.42 -9.44 -2.94
N CYS A 102 5.60 -8.65 -2.25
CA CYS A 102 5.86 -8.27 -0.85
C CYS A 102 5.79 -9.46 0.11
N CYS A 103 6.51 -9.37 1.23
CA CYS A 103 6.43 -10.24 2.42
C CYS A 103 7.26 -11.55 2.35
N GLY A 104 8.43 -11.50 1.74
CA GLY A 104 9.37 -12.64 1.73
C GLY A 104 10.61 -12.46 2.63
N SER A 105 10.91 -11.24 3.07
CA SER A 105 12.24 -10.93 3.63
C SER A 105 12.39 -11.14 5.13
N VAL A 106 11.33 -10.91 5.93
CA VAL A 106 11.38 -10.99 7.40
C VAL A 106 10.28 -11.87 7.97
N LEU A 107 9.02 -11.69 7.55
CA LEU A 107 7.84 -12.44 8.00
C LEU A 107 6.84 -12.50 6.84
N SER A 108 6.28 -13.67 6.58
CA SER A 108 5.36 -13.89 5.46
C SER A 108 3.91 -13.64 5.82
N ILE A 109 3.59 -12.45 6.34
CA ILE A 109 2.22 -12.10 6.78
C ILE A 109 1.19 -12.14 5.64
N SER A 110 1.62 -12.05 4.37
CA SER A 110 0.78 -12.25 3.19
C SER A 110 0.29 -13.69 3.05
N SER A 111 1.15 -14.65 3.39
CA SER A 111 1.00 -16.08 3.14
C SER A 111 0.81 -16.89 4.42
N ASP A 112 0.83 -16.22 5.58
CA ASP A 112 0.65 -16.83 6.88
C ASP A 112 -0.82 -17.24 7.05
N ASP A 113 -1.02 -18.44 7.59
CA ASP A 113 -2.33 -19.08 7.72
C ASP A 113 -3.02 -18.53 8.99
N MET A 114 -3.33 -17.24 8.96
CA MET A 114 -3.99 -16.54 10.06
C MET A 114 -5.51 -16.62 9.90
N VAL A 115 -6.13 -17.41 10.77
CA VAL A 115 -7.58 -17.51 10.91
C VAL A 115 -8.13 -16.17 11.40
N ASP A 116 -9.14 -15.62 10.70
CA ASP A 116 -9.95 -14.44 11.11
C ASP A 116 -9.31 -13.03 10.91
N THR A 117 -8.29 -12.88 10.06
CA THR A 117 -7.63 -11.57 9.79
C THR A 117 -7.50 -11.21 8.31
N GLY A 118 -8.60 -11.30 7.56
CA GLY A 118 -8.65 -10.99 6.12
C GLY A 118 -8.15 -12.14 5.23
N GLU A 119 -8.39 -12.03 3.93
CA GLU A 119 -8.00 -13.06 2.95
C GLU A 119 -6.51 -12.95 2.58
N PRO A 120 -5.81 -14.08 2.37
CA PRO A 120 -4.45 -14.07 1.84
C PRO A 120 -4.41 -13.48 0.42
N PHE A 121 -3.31 -12.82 0.09
CA PHE A 121 -3.09 -12.23 -1.23
C PHE A 121 -1.83 -12.83 -1.88
N GLU A 122 -1.89 -13.12 -3.18
CA GLU A 122 -0.77 -13.67 -3.97
C GLU A 122 0.02 -12.60 -4.72
#